data_AF-A0A3D1S3E5-F1
#
_entry.id   AF-A0A3D1S3E5-F1
#
_cell.length_a   1.000
_cell.length_b   1.000
_cell.length_c   1.000
_cell.angle_alpha   90.00
_cell.angle_beta   90.00
_cell.angle_gamma   90.00
#
_symmetry.space_group_name_H-M   'P 1'
#
loop_
_entity.id
_entity.type
_entity.pdbx_description
1 polymer ?
#
loop_
_entity_poly.entity_id
_entity_poly.type
_entity_poly.pdbx_seq_one_letter_code
_entity_poly.pdbx_strand_id
1 'polypeptide(L)'
;MSFGFPLSKGTLTDVQTLSLRQHGIELDTNLTAVAYWHDKSIRWIQCQAIVCQSGAIELCNRTRLLCARVPSLVNKVDDTSKPTELFSHPKHDLSITVDLQLKGSTTPLKFVLHRHDISSNPLTQQYISDGHFEFADQQLNIQLSVIVCDYTDEISIILRAHNPNAAAHQGGKWDLGDPNSLYINDLSIVFSANHTQASVDVMDEYVPTTQHNNHCHAQGEFKLTQFGSGGRHWQSPIHWDKNRRSSVTKRGFELCVGNDRVFQGMRAQPQLTLCSIPQANIHNNKNISFTLEMEDFWQNFPTSLS
;
A
#
# COMPACT_ATOMS: atom_id res chain seq x y z
N MET A 1 -0.87 16.11 3.29
CA MET A 1 0.49 16.43 2.77
C MET A 1 1.54 16.10 3.83
N SER A 2 2.70 15.57 3.43
CA SER A 2 3.84 15.27 4.33
C SER A 2 5.14 15.81 3.75
N PHE A 3 5.93 16.55 4.53
CA PHE A 3 7.20 17.12 4.10
C PHE A 3 8.15 17.39 5.26
N GLY A 4 9.44 17.46 4.98
CA GLY A 4 10.47 17.82 5.97
C GLY A 4 11.05 19.20 5.69
N PHE A 5 11.36 19.95 6.75
CA PHE A 5 12.08 21.22 6.61
C PHE A 5 13.16 21.41 7.69
N PRO A 6 14.29 22.05 7.35
CA PRO A 6 15.37 22.29 8.29
C PRO A 6 15.16 23.57 9.10
N LEU A 7 15.79 23.62 10.28
CA LEU A 7 15.93 24.82 11.10
C LEU A 7 17.40 25.12 11.38
N SER A 8 17.70 26.42 11.48
CA SER A 8 19.00 26.91 11.88
C SER A 8 19.32 26.51 13.33
N LYS A 9 20.61 26.36 13.60
CA LYS A 9 21.11 26.03 14.94
C LYS A 9 20.72 27.13 15.95
N GLY A 10 20.26 26.72 17.13
CA GLY A 10 19.87 27.60 18.22
C GLY A 10 18.48 28.25 18.06
N THR A 11 17.74 27.97 16.99
CA THR A 11 16.45 28.63 16.72
C THR A 11 15.31 28.11 17.60
N LEU A 12 15.21 26.79 17.79
CA LEU A 12 14.07 26.18 18.46
C LEU A 12 14.51 24.91 19.18
N THR A 13 13.99 24.67 20.38
CA THR A 13 14.23 23.45 21.17
C THR A 13 12.98 22.61 21.40
N ASP A 14 11.79 23.18 21.23
CA ASP A 14 10.51 22.50 21.41
C ASP A 14 9.61 22.71 20.19
N VAL A 15 9.26 21.61 19.52
CA VAL A 15 8.41 21.63 18.31
C VAL A 15 6.95 21.97 18.63
N GLN A 16 6.51 21.76 19.87
CA GLN A 16 5.12 22.01 20.28
C GLN A 16 4.75 23.49 20.25
N THR A 17 5.74 24.38 20.24
CA THR A 17 5.53 25.82 20.12
C THR A 17 5.27 26.28 18.68
N LEU A 18 5.24 25.40 17.69
CA LEU A 18 5.03 25.74 16.28
C LEU A 18 3.67 25.27 15.77
N SER A 19 3.02 26.04 14.91
CA SER A 19 1.92 25.58 14.05
C SER A 19 2.05 26.11 12.63
N LEU A 20 1.29 25.49 11.71
CA LEU A 20 1.16 25.97 10.35
C LEU A 20 -0.13 26.75 10.17
N ARG A 21 -0.09 27.80 9.35
CA ARG A 21 -1.23 28.59 8.95
C ARG A 21 -1.34 28.71 7.44
N GLN A 22 -2.57 28.79 6.95
CA GLN A 22 -2.87 29.13 5.56
C GLN A 22 -3.97 30.20 5.57
N HIS A 23 -3.74 31.32 4.89
CA HIS A 23 -4.66 32.47 4.88
C HIS A 23 -5.08 32.92 6.30
N GLY A 24 -4.15 32.88 7.26
CA GLY A 24 -4.39 33.25 8.66
C GLY A 24 -5.12 32.19 9.52
N ILE A 25 -5.54 31.07 8.92
CA ILE A 25 -6.22 29.96 9.62
C ILE A 25 -5.18 28.91 10.00
N GLU A 26 -5.22 28.43 11.25
CA GLU A 26 -4.35 27.35 11.73
C GLU A 26 -4.77 26.00 11.14
N LEU A 27 -3.81 25.25 10.63
CA LEU A 27 -4.02 23.94 10.01
C LEU A 27 -3.92 22.81 11.03
N ASP A 28 -4.72 21.77 10.82
CA ASP A 28 -4.56 20.48 11.51
C ASP A 28 -3.21 19.87 11.10
N THR A 29 -2.29 19.77 12.06
CA THR A 29 -0.89 19.39 11.83
C THR A 29 -0.36 18.42 12.89
N ASN A 30 0.55 17.55 12.44
CA ASN A 30 1.47 16.82 13.31
C ASN A 30 2.90 17.23 12.96
N LEU A 31 3.60 17.84 13.92
CA LEU A 31 5.00 18.28 13.78
C LEU A 31 5.88 17.43 14.70
N THR A 32 6.89 16.78 14.14
CA THR A 32 7.83 15.94 14.89
C THR A 32 9.26 16.34 14.60
N ALA A 33 10.06 16.60 15.65
CA ALA A 33 11.49 16.80 15.49
C ALA A 33 12.18 15.46 15.20
N VAL A 34 12.83 15.35 14.04
CA VAL A 34 13.46 14.10 13.55
C VAL A 34 14.99 14.15 13.61
N ALA A 35 15.58 15.33 13.81
CA ALA A 35 17.01 15.47 14.05
C ALA A 35 17.31 16.72 14.88
N TYR A 36 18.41 16.68 15.64
CA TYR A 36 18.86 17.76 16.51
C TYR A 36 20.30 18.16 16.18
N TRP A 37 20.63 19.41 16.43
CA TRP A 37 21.99 19.90 16.51
C TRP A 37 22.64 19.46 17.82
N HIS A 38 23.97 19.57 17.90
CA HIS A 38 24.73 19.18 19.08
C HIS A 38 24.42 20.03 20.33
N ASP A 39 23.84 21.23 20.17
CA ASP A 39 23.38 22.10 21.25
C ASP A 39 21.94 21.78 21.70
N LYS A 40 21.37 20.67 21.22
CA LYS A 40 20.00 20.19 21.45
C LYS A 40 18.90 21.02 20.79
N SER A 41 19.23 22.04 20.00
CA SER A 41 18.24 22.70 19.15
C SER A 41 17.80 21.77 18.01
N ILE A 42 16.56 21.92 17.57
CA ILE A 42 15.96 21.13 16.50
C ILE A 42 16.62 21.51 15.16
N ARG A 43 17.03 20.50 14.40
CA ARG A 43 17.63 20.66 13.07
C ARG A 43 16.66 20.33 11.94
N TRP A 44 15.85 19.29 12.10
CA TRP A 44 14.87 18.88 11.10
C TRP A 44 13.54 18.58 11.75
N ILE A 45 12.47 19.09 11.13
CA ILE A 45 11.09 18.80 11.49
C ILE A 45 10.46 18.03 10.34
N GLN A 46 9.81 16.91 10.66
CA GLN A 46 8.84 16.28 9.79
C GLN A 46 7.46 16.89 10.09
N CYS A 47 6.78 17.33 9.04
CA CYS A 47 5.45 17.88 9.10
C CYS A 47 4.47 17.01 8.33
N GLN A 48 3.34 16.73 8.96
CA GLN A 48 2.14 16.24 8.32
C GLN A 48 1.03 17.29 8.52
N ALA A 49 0.33 17.64 7.45
CA ALA A 49 -0.72 18.64 7.47
C ALA A 49 -1.90 18.22 6.59
N ILE A 50 -3.11 18.54 7.05
CA ILE A 50 -4.31 18.52 6.22
C ILE A 50 -4.46 19.90 5.58
N VAL A 51 -4.57 19.92 4.26
CA VAL A 51 -4.63 21.15 3.48
C VAL A 51 -5.85 21.05 2.56
N CYS A 52 -6.83 21.90 2.77
CA CYS A 52 -8.08 21.88 2.00
C CYS A 52 -8.09 22.86 0.82
N GLN A 53 -7.07 23.72 0.71
CA GLN A 53 -6.99 24.78 -0.30
C GLN A 53 -5.57 24.89 -0.87
N SER A 54 -5.46 25.29 -2.13
CA SER A 54 -4.18 25.68 -2.71
C SER A 54 -3.73 27.03 -2.14
N GLY A 55 -2.43 27.18 -1.89
CA GLY A 55 -1.87 28.45 -1.40
C GLY A 55 -0.60 28.26 -0.57
N ALA A 56 0.02 29.38 -0.20
CA ALA A 56 1.20 29.38 0.66
C ALA A 56 0.85 28.95 2.09
N ILE A 57 1.76 28.20 2.71
CA ILE A 57 1.66 27.78 4.11
C ILE A 57 2.75 28.48 4.89
N GLU A 58 2.39 29.07 6.02
CA GLU A 58 3.27 29.82 6.89
C GLU A 58 3.51 29.06 8.19
N LEU A 59 4.76 29.03 8.65
CA LEU A 59 5.11 28.51 9.97
C LEU A 59 5.05 29.65 10.99
N CYS A 60 4.33 29.44 12.09
CA CYS A 60 4.10 30.42 13.13
C CYS A 60 4.33 29.82 14.52
N ASN A 61 4.53 30.67 15.52
CA ASN A 61 4.45 30.22 16.92
C ASN A 61 2.99 29.93 17.30
N ARG A 62 2.76 28.80 17.95
CA ARG A 62 1.47 28.38 18.49
C ARG A 62 1.03 29.34 19.60
N THR A 63 -0.25 29.70 19.56
CA THR A 63 -0.93 30.43 20.64
C THR A 63 -1.71 29.52 21.59
N ARG A 64 -1.88 28.22 21.28
CA ARG A 64 -2.53 27.21 22.12
C ARG A 64 -1.79 25.88 22.10
N LEU A 65 -1.73 25.20 23.26
CA LEU A 65 -1.17 23.86 23.42
C LEU A 65 -2.21 22.79 23.04
N LEU A 66 -1.78 21.71 22.36
CA LEU A 66 -2.60 20.54 22.09
C LEU A 66 -2.37 19.44 23.14
N CYS A 67 -3.41 18.65 23.42
CA CYS A 67 -3.26 17.40 24.18
C CYS A 67 -2.58 16.34 23.31
N ALA A 68 -1.49 15.75 23.79
CA ALA A 68 -0.86 14.61 23.15
C ALA A 68 -1.76 13.36 23.25
N ARG A 69 -1.96 12.66 22.13
CA ARG A 69 -2.46 11.28 22.15
C ARG A 69 -1.31 10.37 22.54
N VAL A 70 -1.53 9.50 23.52
CA VAL A 70 -0.54 8.50 23.97
C VAL A 70 -0.60 7.30 23.01
N PRO A 71 0.53 6.82 22.50
CA PRO A 71 0.57 5.57 21.73
C PRO A 71 0.08 4.40 22.59
N SER A 72 -0.89 3.63 22.10
CA SER A 72 -1.35 2.40 22.76
C SER A 72 -0.73 1.19 22.08
N LEU A 73 0.22 0.53 22.74
CA LEU A 73 0.74 -0.75 22.29
C LEU A 73 -0.31 -1.84 22.60
N VAL A 74 -0.81 -2.53 21.58
CA VAL A 74 -1.71 -3.67 21.76
C VAL A 74 -1.05 -4.91 21.17
N ASN A 75 -0.53 -5.77 22.04
CA ASN A 75 -0.05 -7.09 21.63
C ASN A 75 -1.25 -8.04 21.56
N LYS A 76 -1.66 -8.43 20.35
CA LYS A 76 -2.58 -9.56 20.14
C LYS A 76 -1.77 -10.77 19.69
N VAL A 77 -1.94 -11.89 20.38
CA VAL A 77 -1.49 -13.22 19.94
C VAL A 77 -2.74 -13.90 19.38
N ASP A 78 -2.75 -14.22 18.08
CA ASP A 78 -3.95 -14.73 17.42
C ASP A 78 -3.93 -16.26 17.21
N ASP A 79 -5.14 -16.80 17.20
CA ASP A 79 -5.46 -18.23 17.12
C ASP A 79 -5.16 -18.82 15.73
N THR A 80 -4.74 -20.08 15.70
CA THR A 80 -3.98 -20.71 14.61
C THR A 80 -4.81 -21.26 13.44
N SER A 81 -6.13 -21.02 13.41
CA SER A 81 -7.06 -21.72 12.51
C SER A 81 -7.63 -20.90 11.34
N LYS A 82 -7.38 -19.58 11.26
CA LYS A 82 -7.83 -18.68 10.19
C LYS A 82 -6.64 -17.94 9.54
N PRO A 83 -6.76 -17.43 8.29
CA PRO A 83 -5.76 -16.49 7.77
C PRO A 83 -5.59 -15.34 8.76
N THR A 84 -4.34 -15.03 9.08
CA THR A 84 -4.04 -14.05 10.12
C THR A 84 -4.40 -12.66 9.60
N GLU A 85 -5.47 -12.10 10.17
CA GLU A 85 -5.88 -10.73 9.90
C GLU A 85 -4.78 -9.77 10.37
N LEU A 86 -4.24 -8.99 9.44
CA LEU A 86 -3.12 -8.09 9.71
C LEU A 86 -3.58 -6.66 10.00
N PHE A 87 -4.80 -6.32 9.61
CA PHE A 87 -5.45 -5.05 9.89
C PHE A 87 -6.97 -5.19 9.81
N SER A 88 -7.66 -4.48 10.70
CA SER A 88 -9.11 -4.31 10.71
C SER A 88 -9.42 -2.82 10.86
N HIS A 89 -10.22 -2.25 9.95
CA HIS A 89 -10.52 -0.84 9.98
C HIS A 89 -11.37 -0.49 11.22
N PRO A 90 -11.00 0.55 12.00
CA PRO A 90 -11.63 0.79 13.30
C PRO A 90 -13.09 1.27 13.24
N LYS A 91 -13.53 1.81 12.09
CA LYS A 91 -14.86 2.40 11.91
C LYS A 91 -15.73 1.70 10.87
N HIS A 92 -15.14 0.85 10.04
CA HIS A 92 -15.79 0.33 8.83
C HIS A 92 -15.47 -1.15 8.67
N ASP A 93 -16.33 -1.86 7.95
CA ASP A 93 -16.16 -3.28 7.67
C ASP A 93 -15.16 -3.47 6.53
N LEU A 94 -13.88 -3.44 6.88
CA LEU A 94 -12.76 -3.69 5.99
C LEU A 94 -11.63 -4.33 6.79
N SER A 95 -11.17 -5.50 6.37
CA SER A 95 -9.97 -6.12 6.88
C SER A 95 -8.98 -6.44 5.77
N ILE A 96 -7.71 -6.55 6.17
CA ILE A 96 -6.59 -6.82 5.26
C ILE A 96 -5.84 -8.05 5.77
N THR A 97 -5.58 -8.96 4.84
CA THR A 97 -4.68 -10.09 5.01
C THR A 97 -3.61 -10.04 3.92
N VAL A 98 -2.56 -10.86 4.07
CA VAL A 98 -1.53 -11.04 3.05
C VAL A 98 -1.42 -12.52 2.76
N ASP A 99 -1.46 -12.86 1.47
CA ASP A 99 -1.34 -14.22 0.98
C ASP A 99 -0.05 -14.38 0.16
N LEU A 100 0.61 -15.52 0.32
CA LEU A 100 1.79 -15.90 -0.46
C LEU A 100 1.61 -17.30 -1.05
N GLN A 101 1.80 -17.41 -2.35
CA GLN A 101 1.92 -18.69 -3.04
C GLN A 101 3.31 -18.79 -3.68
N LEU A 102 4.02 -19.88 -3.38
CA LEU A 102 5.27 -20.20 -4.07
C LEU A 102 5.03 -20.98 -5.35
N LYS A 103 5.95 -20.86 -6.30
CA LYS A 103 5.91 -21.60 -7.56
C LYS A 103 5.94 -23.10 -7.30
N GLY A 104 4.90 -23.80 -7.75
CA GLY A 104 4.73 -25.24 -7.54
C GLY A 104 3.97 -25.61 -6.27
N SER A 105 3.59 -24.64 -5.41
CA SER A 105 2.66 -24.87 -4.31
C SER A 105 1.22 -24.71 -4.78
N THR A 106 0.35 -25.64 -4.40
CA THR A 106 -1.11 -25.56 -4.68
C THR A 106 -1.88 -24.83 -3.59
N THR A 107 -1.30 -24.65 -2.40
CA THR A 107 -1.93 -23.97 -1.27
C THR A 107 -1.14 -22.72 -0.88
N PRO A 108 -1.81 -21.61 -0.51
CA PRO A 108 -1.16 -20.47 0.11
C PRO A 108 -0.41 -20.88 1.38
N LEU A 109 0.72 -20.24 1.63
CA LEU A 109 1.48 -20.43 2.86
C LEU A 109 0.78 -19.75 4.02
N LYS A 110 0.92 -20.33 5.21
CA LYS A 110 0.40 -19.72 6.43
C LYS A 110 1.31 -18.59 6.87
N PHE A 111 0.72 -17.45 7.17
CA PHE A 111 1.41 -16.32 7.78
C PHE A 111 1.63 -16.54 9.27
N VAL A 112 2.82 -16.21 9.76
CA VAL A 112 3.16 -16.20 11.18
C VAL A 112 3.46 -14.77 11.61
N LEU A 113 2.54 -14.18 12.36
CA LEU A 113 2.64 -12.85 12.93
C LEU A 113 3.57 -12.85 14.15
N HIS A 114 4.57 -11.96 14.15
CA HIS A 114 5.50 -11.77 15.27
C HIS A 114 5.15 -10.55 16.11
N ARG A 115 4.77 -9.45 15.45
CA ARG A 115 4.54 -8.17 16.09
C ARG A 115 3.43 -7.42 15.39
N HIS A 116 2.59 -6.78 16.20
CA HIS A 116 1.57 -5.84 15.73
C HIS A 116 1.64 -4.59 16.59
N ASP A 117 2.08 -3.47 16.01
CA ASP A 117 2.12 -2.19 16.69
C ASP A 117 1.02 -1.28 16.18
N ILE A 118 0.40 -0.55 17.11
CA ILE A 118 -0.51 0.54 16.79
C ILE A 118 0.09 1.80 17.38
N SER A 119 0.25 2.83 16.55
CA SER A 119 0.67 4.15 16.97
C SER A 119 -0.29 5.18 16.40
N SER A 120 -0.43 6.31 17.09
CA SER A 120 -1.28 7.39 16.60
C SER A 120 -0.60 8.72 16.81
N ASN A 121 -0.94 9.66 15.94
CA ASN A 121 -0.65 11.07 16.11
C ASN A 121 -1.98 11.84 15.96
N PRO A 122 -1.97 13.19 16.05
CA PRO A 122 -3.20 13.95 15.93
C PRO A 122 -3.99 13.73 14.63
N LEU A 123 -3.34 13.35 13.52
CA LEU A 123 -3.97 13.25 12.20
C LEU A 123 -4.21 11.80 11.72
N THR A 124 -3.38 10.86 12.16
CA THR A 124 -3.32 9.51 11.60
C THR A 124 -3.16 8.45 12.67
N GLN A 125 -3.64 7.25 12.36
CA GLN A 125 -3.37 6.02 13.09
C GLN A 125 -2.57 5.09 12.18
N GLN A 126 -1.47 4.56 12.68
CA GLN A 126 -0.58 3.67 11.95
C GLN A 126 -0.56 2.29 12.62
N TYR A 127 -0.75 1.27 11.80
CA TYR A 127 -0.75 -0.14 12.16
C TYR A 127 0.43 -0.80 11.44
N ILE A 128 1.34 -1.43 12.19
CA ILE A 128 2.50 -2.13 11.63
C ILE A 128 2.42 -3.59 12.06
N SER A 129 2.32 -4.49 11.09
CA SER A 129 2.31 -5.94 11.28
C SER A 129 3.59 -6.53 10.70
N ASP A 130 4.44 -7.10 11.55
CA ASP A 130 5.64 -7.83 11.15
C ASP A 130 5.43 -9.33 11.35
N GLY A 131 5.84 -10.11 10.35
CA GLY A 131 5.74 -11.56 10.40
C GLY A 131 6.54 -12.20 9.28
N HIS A 132 6.24 -13.46 9.00
CA HIS A 132 6.88 -14.19 7.92
C HIS A 132 6.00 -15.33 7.41
N PHE A 133 6.35 -15.80 6.21
CA PHE A 133 5.92 -17.09 5.71
C PHE A 133 7.08 -18.08 5.82
N GLU A 134 6.80 -19.28 6.29
CA GLU A 134 7.76 -20.39 6.37
C GLU A 134 7.51 -21.41 5.25
N PHE A 135 8.58 -21.95 4.68
CA PHE A 135 8.52 -23.05 3.72
C PHE A 135 9.84 -23.82 3.71
N ALA A 136 9.75 -25.13 3.98
CA ALA A 136 10.93 -25.96 4.22
C ALA A 136 11.87 -25.29 5.25
N ASP A 137 13.15 -25.11 4.92
CA ASP A 137 14.16 -24.49 5.79
C ASP A 137 14.37 -22.98 5.51
N GLN A 138 13.42 -22.34 4.81
CA GLN A 138 13.51 -20.94 4.40
C GLN A 138 12.28 -20.14 4.85
N GLN A 139 12.45 -18.83 4.89
CA GLN A 139 11.36 -17.91 5.22
C GLN A 139 11.37 -16.67 4.31
N LEU A 140 10.22 -16.03 4.22
CA LEU A 140 10.07 -14.69 3.65
C LEU A 140 9.50 -13.77 4.72
N ASN A 141 10.27 -12.78 5.15
CA ASN A 141 9.81 -11.79 6.12
C ASN A 141 8.88 -10.80 5.42
N ILE A 142 7.82 -10.41 6.12
CA ILE A 142 6.83 -9.45 5.63
C ILE A 142 6.62 -8.37 6.69
N GLN A 143 6.51 -7.14 6.23
CA GLN A 143 6.01 -6.02 7.01
C GLN A 143 4.86 -5.36 6.25
N LEU A 144 3.70 -5.29 6.88
CA LEU A 144 2.54 -4.52 6.40
C LEU A 144 2.40 -3.27 7.25
N SER A 145 2.42 -2.09 6.63
CA SER A 145 2.12 -0.81 7.27
C SER A 145 0.83 -0.25 6.69
N VAL A 146 -0.19 -0.06 7.53
CA VAL A 146 -1.45 0.58 7.17
C VAL A 146 -1.56 1.90 7.93
N ILE A 147 -1.77 3.01 7.22
CA ILE A 147 -1.91 4.35 7.81
C ILE A 147 -3.31 4.84 7.46
N VAL A 148 -4.12 5.10 8.47
CA VAL A 148 -5.48 5.65 8.32
C VAL A 148 -5.45 7.12 8.73
N CYS A 149 -5.89 8.02 7.85
CA CYS A 149 -6.10 9.41 8.18
C CYS A 149 -7.52 9.63 8.71
N ASP A 150 -7.64 9.96 10.00
CA ASP A 150 -8.94 10.10 10.67
C ASP A 150 -9.79 11.28 10.14
N TYR A 151 -9.17 12.21 9.42
CA TYR A 151 -9.80 13.42 8.89
C TYR A 151 -10.33 13.26 7.46
N THR A 152 -9.63 12.48 6.62
CA THR A 152 -9.99 12.27 5.21
C THR A 152 -10.51 10.86 4.92
N ASP A 153 -10.42 9.94 5.90
CA ASP A 153 -10.63 8.50 5.76
C ASP A 153 -9.76 7.84 4.67
N GLU A 154 -8.66 8.51 4.28
CA GLU A 154 -7.65 7.96 3.38
C GLU A 154 -6.85 6.85 4.07
N ILE A 155 -6.60 5.76 3.34
CA ILE A 155 -5.83 4.61 3.84
C ILE A 155 -4.63 4.41 2.92
N SER A 156 -3.42 4.58 3.46
CA SER A 156 -2.17 4.24 2.75
C SER A 156 -1.66 2.87 3.22
N ILE A 157 -1.31 2.01 2.26
CA ILE A 157 -0.88 0.63 2.54
C ILE A 157 0.49 0.41 1.92
N ILE A 158 1.44 -0.07 2.72
CA ILE A 158 2.79 -0.41 2.26
C ILE A 158 3.08 -1.85 2.68
N LEU A 159 3.30 -2.72 1.70
CA LEU A 159 3.79 -4.08 1.90
C LEU A 159 5.28 -4.15 1.57
N ARG A 160 6.08 -4.72 2.48
CA ARG A 160 7.49 -5.00 2.27
C ARG A 160 7.74 -6.48 2.44
N ALA A 161 8.46 -7.07 1.48
CA ALA A 161 8.92 -8.45 1.55
C ALA A 161 10.46 -8.48 1.59
N HIS A 162 11.02 -9.32 2.45
CA HIS A 162 12.46 -9.46 2.61
C HIS A 162 12.83 -10.94 2.72
N ASN A 163 13.64 -11.43 1.78
CA ASN A 163 14.28 -12.73 1.88
C ASN A 163 15.52 -12.60 2.78
N PRO A 164 15.54 -13.16 4.01
CA PRO A 164 16.69 -13.05 4.89
C PRO A 164 17.87 -13.95 4.47
N ASN A 165 17.64 -14.90 3.55
CA ASN A 165 18.73 -15.73 3.03
C ASN A 165 19.53 -14.92 2.01
N ALA A 166 20.72 -14.46 2.44
CA ALA A 166 21.64 -13.72 1.59
C ALA A 166 22.01 -14.56 0.36
N ALA A 167 22.04 -13.94 -0.83
CA ALA A 167 22.48 -14.64 -2.03
C ALA A 167 23.96 -15.04 -1.91
N ALA A 168 24.29 -16.22 -2.43
CA ALA A 168 25.63 -16.80 -2.32
C ALA A 168 26.66 -16.05 -3.17
N HIS A 169 26.24 -15.45 -4.30
CA HIS A 169 27.06 -14.59 -5.17
C HIS A 169 28.45 -15.13 -5.50
N GLN A 170 28.54 -16.34 -6.04
CA GLN A 170 29.83 -16.91 -6.43
C GLN A 170 30.58 -15.98 -7.40
N GLY A 171 31.79 -15.57 -7.02
CA GLY A 171 32.60 -14.64 -7.81
C GLY A 171 32.04 -13.22 -7.93
N GLY A 172 31.16 -12.80 -7.02
CA GLY A 172 30.57 -11.47 -7.00
C GLY A 172 29.47 -11.25 -8.05
N LYS A 173 28.96 -12.32 -8.67
CA LYS A 173 27.90 -12.25 -9.68
C LYS A 173 26.52 -12.39 -9.04
N TRP A 174 25.58 -11.59 -9.53
CA TRP A 174 24.17 -11.62 -9.13
C TRP A 174 23.40 -12.38 -10.22
N ASP A 175 23.56 -13.70 -10.23
CA ASP A 175 22.96 -14.55 -11.25
C ASP A 175 21.52 -14.93 -10.86
N LEU A 176 20.65 -14.97 -11.86
CA LEU A 176 19.32 -15.53 -11.69
C LEU A 176 19.43 -17.02 -11.34
N GLY A 177 18.74 -17.43 -10.27
CA GLY A 177 18.78 -18.81 -9.81
C GLY A 177 19.82 -19.12 -8.75
N ASP A 178 20.27 -18.10 -8.01
CA ASP A 178 21.02 -18.28 -6.77
C ASP A 178 20.32 -19.31 -5.85
N PRO A 179 21.06 -20.20 -5.17
CA PRO A 179 20.49 -21.24 -4.31
C PRO A 179 19.54 -20.73 -3.21
N ASN A 180 19.74 -19.48 -2.77
CA ASN A 180 18.93 -18.85 -1.73
C ASN A 180 17.76 -18.03 -2.31
N SER A 181 17.50 -18.12 -3.62
CA SER A 181 16.39 -17.45 -4.30
C SER A 181 15.04 -18.06 -3.94
N LEU A 182 14.03 -17.20 -3.75
CA LEU A 182 12.64 -17.60 -3.58
C LEU A 182 11.87 -17.38 -4.88
N TYR A 183 11.15 -18.42 -5.33
CA TYR A 183 10.30 -18.34 -6.51
C TYR A 183 8.86 -18.11 -6.09
N ILE A 184 8.48 -16.83 -5.98
CA ILE A 184 7.12 -16.40 -5.68
C ILE A 184 6.27 -16.58 -6.94
N ASN A 185 5.12 -17.24 -6.80
CA ASN A 185 4.09 -17.30 -7.83
C ASN A 185 3.10 -16.14 -7.68
N ASP A 186 2.69 -15.88 -6.44
CA ASP A 186 1.74 -14.83 -6.09
C ASP A 186 2.08 -14.28 -4.70
N LEU A 187 2.04 -12.95 -4.54
CA LEU A 187 2.09 -12.26 -3.26
C LEU A 187 1.02 -11.16 -3.31
N SER A 188 -0.02 -11.33 -2.51
CA SER A 188 -1.24 -10.54 -2.62
C SER A 188 -1.59 -9.85 -1.30
N ILE A 189 -2.08 -8.61 -1.40
CA ILE A 189 -2.83 -7.96 -0.32
C ILE A 189 -4.30 -8.27 -0.59
N VAL A 190 -4.96 -8.91 0.37
CA VAL A 190 -6.35 -9.36 0.23
C VAL A 190 -7.24 -8.51 1.12
N PHE A 191 -8.22 -7.87 0.50
CA PHE A 191 -9.22 -7.04 1.15
C PHE A 191 -10.49 -7.86 1.39
N SER A 192 -11.04 -7.79 2.59
CA SER A 192 -12.29 -8.46 2.94
C SER A 192 -13.27 -7.46 3.55
N ALA A 193 -14.50 -7.48 3.07
CA ALA A 193 -15.62 -6.69 3.56
C ALA A 193 -16.90 -7.51 3.37
N ASN A 194 -17.85 -7.43 4.31
CA ASN A 194 -19.09 -8.19 4.19
C ASN A 194 -20.09 -7.46 3.30
N HIS A 195 -20.88 -8.24 2.56
CA HIS A 195 -21.99 -7.73 1.76
C HIS A 195 -21.59 -6.61 0.79
N THR A 196 -20.40 -6.71 0.21
CA THR A 196 -19.92 -5.75 -0.79
C THR A 196 -20.02 -6.33 -2.20
N GLN A 197 -20.16 -5.44 -3.18
CA GLN A 197 -19.94 -5.73 -4.59
C GLN A 197 -18.64 -5.06 -5.05
N ALA A 198 -17.81 -5.82 -5.76
CA ALA A 198 -16.61 -5.29 -6.39
C ALA A 198 -16.91 -4.85 -7.83
N SER A 199 -16.31 -3.73 -8.23
CA SER A 199 -16.24 -3.26 -9.61
C SER A 199 -14.85 -2.70 -9.90
N VAL A 200 -14.45 -2.75 -11.16
CA VAL A 200 -13.20 -2.14 -11.62
C VAL A 200 -13.47 -1.27 -12.84
N ASP A 201 -12.91 -0.07 -12.81
CA ASP A 201 -12.78 0.82 -13.94
C ASP A 201 -11.32 0.77 -14.40
N VAL A 202 -11.10 0.45 -15.67
CA VAL A 202 -9.75 0.31 -16.24
C VAL A 202 -9.60 1.25 -17.42
N MET A 203 -8.59 2.12 -17.35
CA MET A 203 -8.16 2.94 -18.49
C MET A 203 -6.85 2.41 -19.09
N ASP A 204 -6.72 2.37 -20.42
CA ASP A 204 -5.43 2.18 -21.09
C ASP A 204 -4.72 3.53 -21.24
N GLU A 205 -3.74 3.80 -20.37
CA GLU A 205 -2.95 5.05 -20.37
C GLU A 205 -2.15 5.22 -21.67
N TYR A 206 -1.85 4.14 -22.38
CA TYR A 206 -1.11 4.21 -23.63
C TYR A 206 -1.93 4.84 -24.77
N VAL A 207 -3.25 4.81 -24.66
CA VAL A 207 -4.18 5.34 -25.66
C VAL A 207 -4.62 6.75 -25.26
N PRO A 208 -4.52 7.76 -26.15
CA PRO A 208 -4.99 9.11 -25.85
C PRO A 208 -6.45 9.13 -25.41
N THR A 209 -6.76 9.94 -24.40
CA THR A 209 -8.11 10.09 -23.81
C THR A 209 -9.19 10.57 -24.80
N THR A 210 -8.80 11.01 -25.99
CA THR A 210 -9.72 11.42 -27.06
C THR A 210 -10.34 10.24 -27.81
N GLN A 211 -9.84 9.02 -27.63
CA GLN A 211 -10.39 7.82 -28.25
C GLN A 211 -11.46 7.17 -27.36
N HIS A 212 -12.64 6.89 -27.93
CA HIS A 212 -13.82 6.43 -27.16
C HIS A 212 -13.70 5.02 -26.55
N ASN A 213 -12.65 4.26 -26.87
CA ASN A 213 -12.51 2.85 -26.49
C ASN A 213 -11.29 2.57 -25.60
N ASN A 214 -10.80 3.57 -24.86
CA ASN A 214 -9.65 3.41 -23.97
C ASN A 214 -10.05 3.06 -22.52
N HIS A 215 -11.33 2.91 -22.23
CA HIS A 215 -11.84 2.60 -20.88
C HIS A 215 -12.76 1.38 -20.92
N CYS A 216 -12.78 0.62 -19.84
CA CYS A 216 -13.72 -0.47 -19.64
C CYS A 216 -14.13 -0.54 -18.16
N HIS A 217 -15.41 -0.81 -17.94
CA HIS A 217 -15.97 -1.07 -16.62
C HIS A 217 -16.36 -2.55 -16.53
N ALA A 218 -16.06 -3.19 -15.41
CA ALA A 218 -16.49 -4.54 -15.09
C ALA A 218 -16.96 -4.66 -13.63
N GLN A 219 -17.88 -5.59 -13.38
CA GLN A 219 -18.40 -5.92 -12.05
C GLN A 219 -18.49 -7.44 -11.87
N GLY A 220 -18.50 -7.89 -10.62
CA GLY A 220 -18.59 -9.31 -10.28
C GLY A 220 -17.21 -9.98 -10.22
N GLU A 221 -17.12 -11.25 -10.63
CA GLU A 221 -15.85 -11.97 -10.66
C GLU A 221 -15.02 -11.56 -11.88
N PHE A 222 -14.06 -10.67 -11.67
CA PHE A 222 -13.15 -10.22 -12.72
C PHE A 222 -11.68 -10.47 -12.34
N LYS A 223 -10.81 -10.43 -13.33
CA LYS A 223 -9.37 -10.42 -13.14
C LYS A 223 -8.72 -9.52 -14.18
N LEU A 224 -8.09 -8.45 -13.71
CA LEU A 224 -7.17 -7.64 -14.47
C LEU A 224 -5.75 -8.18 -14.26
N THR A 225 -4.99 -8.35 -15.33
CA THR A 225 -3.58 -8.72 -15.25
C THR A 225 -2.76 -7.88 -16.21
N GLN A 226 -1.79 -7.12 -15.69
CA GLN A 226 -0.72 -6.51 -16.48
C GLN A 226 0.41 -7.52 -16.61
N PHE A 227 0.65 -8.02 -17.82
CA PHE A 227 1.68 -9.02 -18.08
C PHE A 227 3.06 -8.38 -18.32
N GLY A 228 3.09 -7.25 -19.02
CA GLY A 228 4.31 -6.57 -19.45
C GLY A 228 4.07 -5.07 -19.69
N SER A 229 5.12 -4.24 -19.68
CA SER A 229 5.04 -2.75 -19.83
C SER A 229 4.27 -2.15 -21.02
N GLY A 230 3.80 -2.97 -21.95
CA GLY A 230 3.22 -2.53 -23.23
C GLY A 230 4.26 -2.04 -24.26
N GLY A 231 5.55 -2.01 -23.91
CA GLY A 231 6.63 -1.54 -24.78
C GLY A 231 6.85 -2.40 -26.03
N ARG A 232 7.46 -1.81 -27.07
CA ARG A 232 7.77 -2.51 -28.34
C ARG A 232 8.67 -3.74 -28.15
N HIS A 233 9.64 -3.65 -27.23
CA HIS A 233 10.61 -4.72 -26.95
C HIS A 233 10.23 -5.55 -25.70
N TRP A 234 8.95 -5.83 -25.49
CA TRP A 234 8.46 -6.57 -24.31
C TRP A 234 9.05 -8.00 -24.19
N GLN A 235 9.57 -8.58 -25.28
CA GLN A 235 10.24 -9.90 -25.29
C GLN A 235 11.75 -9.82 -25.06
N SER A 236 12.26 -8.68 -24.59
CA SER A 236 13.68 -8.46 -24.35
C SER A 236 14.29 -9.48 -23.37
N PRO A 237 15.56 -9.90 -23.55
CA PRO A 237 16.26 -10.81 -22.63
C PRO A 237 16.36 -10.34 -21.19
N ILE A 238 16.10 -9.05 -20.92
CA ILE A 238 16.07 -8.51 -19.55
C ILE A 238 14.94 -9.12 -18.69
N HIS A 239 13.93 -9.71 -19.33
CA HIS A 239 12.82 -10.39 -18.65
C HIS A 239 13.04 -11.91 -18.55
N TRP A 240 14.24 -12.42 -18.80
CA TRP A 240 14.49 -13.87 -18.72
C TRP A 240 14.65 -14.37 -17.28
N ASP A 241 14.26 -15.61 -17.05
CA ASP A 241 14.53 -16.36 -15.81
C ASP A 241 15.88 -17.10 -15.88
N LYS A 242 16.20 -17.87 -14.82
CA LYS A 242 17.43 -18.70 -14.76
C LYS A 242 17.57 -19.71 -15.91
N ASN A 243 16.46 -20.10 -16.55
CA ASN A 243 16.43 -21.05 -17.66
C ASN A 243 16.41 -20.34 -19.02
N ARG A 244 16.64 -19.02 -19.05
CA ARG A 244 16.58 -18.16 -20.25
C ARG A 244 15.20 -18.16 -20.90
N ARG A 245 14.14 -18.22 -20.09
CA ARG A 245 12.75 -18.12 -20.54
C ARG A 245 12.16 -16.79 -20.09
N SER A 246 11.41 -16.12 -20.96
CA SER A 246 10.72 -14.87 -20.61
C SER A 246 9.73 -15.09 -19.45
N SER A 247 9.82 -14.27 -18.40
CA SER A 247 8.82 -14.18 -17.33
C SER A 247 7.57 -13.39 -17.76
N VAL A 248 7.71 -12.53 -18.77
CA VAL A 248 6.61 -11.82 -19.42
C VAL A 248 6.02 -12.71 -20.51
N THR A 249 4.77 -13.14 -20.33
CA THR A 249 4.09 -14.09 -21.23
C THR A 249 3.28 -13.41 -22.33
N LYS A 250 2.84 -12.17 -22.10
CA LYS A 250 2.05 -11.37 -23.05
C LYS A 250 2.46 -9.90 -23.00
N ARG A 251 2.19 -9.16 -24.08
CA ARG A 251 2.35 -7.70 -24.12
C ARG A 251 1.10 -7.03 -23.59
N GLY A 252 1.27 -6.10 -22.66
CA GLY A 252 0.18 -5.27 -22.15
C GLY A 252 -0.64 -5.96 -21.07
N PHE A 253 -1.95 -5.71 -21.05
CA PHE A 253 -2.87 -6.23 -20.05
C PHE A 253 -4.12 -6.88 -20.66
N GLU A 254 -4.78 -7.71 -19.87
CA GLU A 254 -6.13 -8.24 -20.15
C GLU A 254 -7.01 -8.07 -18.91
N LEU A 255 -8.26 -7.69 -19.11
CA LEU A 255 -9.35 -7.75 -18.13
C LEU A 255 -10.31 -8.85 -18.56
N CYS A 256 -10.52 -9.81 -17.68
CA CYS A 256 -11.47 -10.89 -17.85
C CYS A 256 -12.62 -10.77 -16.84
N VAL A 257 -13.83 -11.13 -17.25
CA VAL A 257 -14.98 -11.35 -16.36
C VAL A 257 -15.36 -12.83 -16.48
N GLY A 258 -15.26 -13.57 -15.38
CA GLY A 258 -15.21 -15.04 -15.45
C GLY A 258 -14.10 -15.50 -16.40
N ASN A 259 -14.48 -16.24 -17.45
CA ASN A 259 -13.55 -16.75 -18.47
C ASN A 259 -13.46 -15.86 -19.72
N ASP A 260 -14.29 -14.82 -19.81
CA ASP A 260 -14.38 -14.00 -21.02
C ASP A 260 -13.48 -12.77 -20.91
N ARG A 261 -12.58 -12.61 -21.89
CA ARG A 261 -11.75 -11.40 -22.00
C ARG A 261 -12.61 -10.26 -22.54
N VAL A 262 -12.92 -9.30 -21.67
CA VAL A 262 -13.79 -8.15 -21.99
C VAL A 262 -13.00 -6.92 -22.42
N PHE A 263 -11.73 -6.79 -22.01
CA PHE A 263 -10.88 -5.67 -22.39
C PHE A 263 -9.40 -6.05 -22.43
N GLN A 264 -8.62 -5.36 -23.27
CA GLN A 264 -7.18 -5.53 -23.38
C GLN A 264 -6.55 -4.23 -23.88
N GLY A 265 -5.30 -4.00 -23.50
CA GLY A 265 -4.58 -2.78 -23.85
C GLY A 265 -3.11 -2.88 -23.50
N MET A 266 -2.40 -1.74 -23.50
CA MET A 266 -0.96 -1.71 -23.28
C MET A 266 -0.58 -1.37 -21.83
N ARG A 267 -1.24 -0.42 -21.18
CA ARG A 267 -0.91 0.03 -19.82
C ARG A 267 -2.18 0.31 -19.01
N ALA A 268 -2.54 -0.61 -18.14
CA ALA A 268 -3.72 -0.46 -17.31
C ALA A 268 -3.50 0.56 -16.18
N GLN A 269 -4.46 1.46 -16.02
CA GLN A 269 -4.68 2.25 -14.81
C GLN A 269 -6.03 1.84 -14.22
N PRO A 270 -6.03 0.88 -13.27
CA PRO A 270 -7.25 0.43 -12.63
C PRO A 270 -7.63 1.28 -11.42
N GLN A 271 -8.93 1.46 -11.25
CA GLN A 271 -9.56 1.89 -10.01
C GLN A 271 -10.53 0.79 -9.56
N LEU A 272 -10.24 0.15 -8.44
CA LEU A 272 -11.13 -0.85 -7.83
C LEU A 272 -12.08 -0.15 -6.86
N THR A 273 -13.35 -0.50 -6.90
CA THR A 273 -14.34 -0.04 -5.93
C THR A 273 -15.03 -1.22 -5.27
N LEU A 274 -15.06 -1.21 -3.93
CA LEU A 274 -15.85 -2.11 -3.09
C LEU A 274 -17.01 -1.31 -2.50
N CYS A 275 -18.23 -1.55 -2.98
CA CYS A 275 -19.44 -0.87 -2.52
C CYS A 275 -20.25 -1.76 -1.59
N SER A 276 -20.65 -1.25 -0.42
CA SER A 276 -21.63 -1.94 0.44
C SER A 276 -22.97 -2.08 -0.27
N ILE A 277 -23.56 -3.26 -0.25
CA ILE A 277 -24.89 -3.53 -0.77
C ILE A 277 -25.92 -3.25 0.34
N PRO A 278 -26.92 -2.37 0.14
CA PRO A 278 -27.96 -2.12 1.11
C PRO A 278 -28.71 -3.40 1.48
N GLN A 279 -28.75 -3.74 2.76
CA GLN A 279 -29.63 -4.82 3.24
C GLN A 279 -31.01 -4.27 3.58
N ALA A 280 -32.05 -4.91 3.05
CA ALA A 280 -33.44 -4.47 3.15
C ALA A 280 -33.98 -4.30 4.59
N ASN A 281 -33.27 -4.81 5.61
CA ASN A 281 -33.73 -4.84 7.01
C ASN A 281 -32.86 -4.02 7.99
N ILE A 282 -31.88 -3.24 7.50
CA ILE A 282 -31.01 -2.42 8.37
C ILE A 282 -31.31 -0.94 8.11
N HIS A 283 -32.11 -0.33 8.99
CA HIS A 283 -32.57 1.06 8.90
C HIS A 283 -31.48 2.15 8.99
N ASN A 284 -30.20 1.78 9.08
CA ASN A 284 -29.07 2.70 9.22
C ASN A 284 -27.83 2.31 8.39
N ASN A 285 -28.01 1.61 7.25
CA ASN A 285 -26.86 1.28 6.41
C ASN A 285 -26.39 2.53 5.66
N LYS A 286 -25.35 3.19 6.17
CA LYS A 286 -24.60 4.17 5.35
C LYS A 286 -23.98 3.39 4.20
N ASN A 287 -24.22 3.83 2.97
CA ASN A 287 -23.51 3.28 1.81
C ASN A 287 -22.04 3.67 1.94
N ILE A 288 -21.19 2.71 2.28
CA ILE A 288 -19.74 2.89 2.35
C ILE A 288 -19.16 2.30 1.07
N SER A 289 -18.29 3.05 0.42
CA SER A 289 -17.50 2.59 -0.71
C SER A 289 -16.02 2.76 -0.40
N PHE A 290 -15.24 1.71 -0.62
CA PHE A 290 -13.79 1.80 -0.63
C PHE A 290 -13.31 1.86 -2.07
N THR A 291 -12.49 2.85 -2.37
CA THR A 291 -11.83 2.95 -3.68
C THR A 291 -10.35 2.71 -3.50
N LEU A 292 -9.79 1.80 -4.29
CA LEU A 292 -8.39 1.41 -4.28
C LEU A 292 -7.75 1.76 -5.61
N GLU A 293 -6.63 2.45 -5.52
CA GLU A 293 -5.72 2.74 -6.62
C GLU A 293 -4.35 2.19 -6.23
N MET A 294 -3.71 1.48 -7.15
CA MET A 294 -2.35 0.98 -6.95
C MET A 294 -1.39 1.87 -7.73
N GLU A 295 -0.51 2.57 -7.00
CA GLU A 295 0.56 3.35 -7.60
C GLU A 295 1.41 2.46 -8.52
N ASP A 296 1.79 3.01 -9.68
CA ASP A 296 2.68 2.35 -10.63
C ASP A 296 2.19 0.95 -11.09
N PHE A 297 0.87 0.68 -11.10
CA PHE A 297 0.29 -0.65 -11.41
C PHE A 297 0.90 -1.30 -12.65
N TRP A 298 0.94 -0.58 -13.78
CA TRP A 298 1.48 -1.13 -15.02
C TRP A 298 3.01 -1.21 -15.05
N GLN A 299 3.70 -0.42 -14.24
CA GLN A 299 5.17 -0.36 -14.17
C GLN A 299 5.75 -1.48 -13.31
N ASN A 300 5.01 -1.91 -12.30
CA ASN A 300 5.36 -3.01 -11.40
C ASN A 300 5.00 -4.41 -11.94
N PHE A 301 4.83 -4.52 -13.27
CA PHE A 301 4.46 -5.78 -13.92
C PHE A 301 5.48 -6.92 -13.64
N PRO A 302 5.02 -8.18 -13.57
CA PRO A 302 3.63 -8.60 -13.67
C PRO A 302 2.81 -8.26 -12.41
N THR A 303 1.60 -7.75 -12.61
CA THR A 303 0.69 -7.32 -11.53
C THR A 303 -0.73 -7.72 -11.85
N SER A 304 -1.56 -7.99 -10.84
CA SER A 304 -2.98 -8.31 -11.03
C SER A 304 -3.87 -7.70 -9.96
N LEU A 305 -5.14 -7.56 -10.31
CA LEU A 305 -6.23 -7.14 -9.44
C LEU A 305 -7.46 -8.02 -9.77
N SER A 306 -8.09 -8.59 -8.76
CA SER A 306 -9.24 -9.51 -8.89
C SER A 306 -10.15 -9.43 -7.68
#